data_AF-A0A815ED91-F1
#
_entry.id   AF-A0A815ED91-F1
#
_cell.length_a   1.000
_cell.length_b   1.000
_cell.length_c   1.000
_cell.angle_alpha   90.00
_cell.angle_beta   90.00
_cell.angle_gamma   90.00
#
_symmetry.space_group_name_H-M   'P 1'
#
loop_
_entity.id
_entity.type
_entity.pdbx_description
1 polymer ?
#
loop_
_entity_poly.entity_id
_entity_poly.type
_entity_poly.pdbx_seq_one_letter_code
_entity_poly.pdbx_strand_id
1 'polypeptide(L)'
;MHSQCIFLVISVLFIPNNAVKRSSEVPPRLLIISLDGFRHEYLNEHELPTINQFRNQGVQATHGMRPTYTTMTFPNHISIATGMYQEDHGVVHNTFFDRLLNRSIGMGNRDDGQWSDPNVEPLWITATKQNVKSAVLFWPACHNEFHGKRPLIYSWSYTDSIPFREKIDNAIGYFRELPVQLVMLYHL
;
A
#
# COMPACT_ATOMS: atom_id res chain seq x y z
N MET A 1 -15.31 69.10 29.26
CA MET A 1 -15.11 67.65 29.19
C MET A 1 -16.09 67.06 28.19
N HIS A 2 -15.72 66.99 26.91
CA HIS A 2 -16.39 66.14 25.91
C HIS A 2 -15.27 65.55 25.06
N SER A 3 -14.99 64.26 25.28
CA SER A 3 -13.92 63.52 24.62
C SER A 3 -14.44 62.98 23.29
N GLN A 4 -13.83 63.36 22.17
CA GLN A 4 -14.09 62.73 20.88
C GLN A 4 -13.17 61.52 20.72
N CYS A 5 -13.76 60.34 20.52
CA CYS A 5 -13.03 59.11 20.18
C CYS A 5 -12.71 59.10 18.69
N ILE A 6 -11.42 59.10 18.35
CA ILE A 6 -10.92 58.85 17.00
C ILE A 6 -10.82 57.33 16.81
N PHE A 7 -11.58 56.78 15.84
CA PHE A 7 -11.42 55.40 15.40
C PHE A 7 -10.35 55.34 14.31
N LEU A 8 -9.24 54.65 14.61
CA LEU A 8 -8.16 54.37 13.66
C LEU A 8 -8.51 53.08 12.89
N VAL A 9 -8.81 53.19 11.59
CA VAL A 9 -9.01 52.03 10.71
C VAL A 9 -7.67 51.63 10.12
N ILE A 10 -7.11 50.50 10.57
CA ILE A 10 -5.90 49.91 9.99
C ILE A 10 -6.34 48.97 8.86
N SER A 11 -6.17 49.40 7.61
CA SER A 11 -6.31 48.52 6.45
C SER A 11 -5.06 47.67 6.29
N VAL A 12 -5.15 46.38 6.62
CA VAL A 12 -4.10 45.39 6.33
C VAL A 12 -4.18 45.01 4.86
N LEU A 13 -3.23 45.50 4.07
CA LEU A 13 -3.03 45.05 2.68
C LEU A 13 -2.49 43.61 2.70
N PHE A 14 -3.35 42.65 2.34
CA PHE A 14 -2.94 41.30 2.02
C PHE A 14 -2.07 41.34 0.76
N ILE A 15 -0.76 41.17 0.92
CA ILE A 15 0.14 40.84 -0.19
C ILE A 15 -0.15 39.37 -0.53
N PRO A 16 -0.67 39.03 -1.72
CA PRO A 16 -0.84 37.64 -2.08
C PRO A 16 0.56 37.04 -2.18
N ASN A 17 0.83 36.08 -1.30
CA ASN A 17 2.05 35.30 -1.29
C ASN A 17 2.24 34.76 -2.71
N ASN A 18 3.38 35.07 -3.34
CA ASN A 18 3.72 34.56 -4.66
C ASN A 18 3.47 33.05 -4.66
N ALA A 19 2.45 32.61 -5.40
CA ALA A 19 2.22 31.21 -5.63
C ALA A 19 3.49 30.68 -6.26
N VAL A 20 4.28 29.91 -5.50
CA VAL A 20 5.35 29.08 -6.04
C VAL A 20 4.67 28.28 -7.14
N LYS A 21 5.03 28.59 -8.38
CA LYS A 21 4.53 27.90 -9.55
C LYS A 21 5.01 26.46 -9.38
N ARG A 22 4.15 25.60 -8.84
CA ARG A 22 4.36 24.16 -8.78
C ARG A 22 4.82 23.81 -10.18
N SER A 23 6.06 23.33 -10.31
CA SER A 23 6.51 22.79 -11.59
C SER A 23 5.47 21.76 -12.03
N SER A 24 5.40 21.44 -13.31
CA SER A 24 4.58 20.31 -13.78
C SER A 24 5.09 19.03 -13.08
N GLU A 25 4.67 18.82 -11.83
CA GLU A 25 5.15 17.80 -10.93
C GLU A 25 4.50 16.53 -11.43
N VAL A 26 5.32 15.65 -12.00
CA VAL A 26 4.95 14.24 -12.09
C VAL A 26 4.52 13.87 -10.68
N PRO A 27 3.24 13.48 -10.48
CA PRO A 27 2.76 13.18 -9.14
C PRO A 27 3.64 12.09 -8.52
N PRO A 28 3.93 12.17 -7.21
CA PRO A 28 4.82 11.22 -6.56
C PRO A 28 4.32 9.79 -6.79
N ARG A 29 5.26 8.89 -7.09
CA ARG A 29 5.02 7.47 -7.34
C ARG A 29 5.48 6.66 -6.14
N LEU A 30 4.69 5.67 -5.75
CA LEU A 30 4.99 4.76 -4.64
C LEU A 30 5.07 3.32 -5.15
N LEU A 31 6.23 2.70 -4.99
CA LEU A 31 6.44 1.28 -5.22
C LEU A 31 6.63 0.58 -3.87
N ILE A 32 5.76 -0.38 -3.59
CA ILE A 32 5.86 -1.26 -2.42
C ILE A 32 6.25 -2.65 -2.91
N ILE A 33 7.36 -3.18 -2.41
CA ILE A 33 7.82 -4.54 -2.73
C ILE A 33 7.81 -5.34 -1.44
N SER A 34 7.10 -6.46 -1.45
CA SER A 34 7.18 -7.47 -0.39
C SER A 34 8.00 -8.65 -0.89
N LEU A 35 9.04 -9.00 -0.15
CA LEU A 35 9.82 -10.24 -0.31
C LEU A 35 9.37 -11.17 0.82
N ASP A 36 8.58 -12.19 0.49
CA ASP A 36 7.99 -13.06 1.52
C ASP A 36 9.08 -13.84 2.27
N GLY A 37 8.87 -14.04 3.57
CA GLY A 37 9.84 -14.70 4.43
C GLY A 37 11.19 -13.98 4.58
N PHE A 38 11.34 -12.73 4.09
CA PHE A 38 12.60 -11.99 4.24
C PHE A 38 12.82 -11.57 5.70
N ARG A 39 13.51 -12.43 6.43
CA ARG A 39 13.84 -12.26 7.84
C ARG A 39 14.84 -11.12 8.02
N HIS A 40 14.68 -10.32 9.08
CA HIS A 40 15.52 -9.15 9.36
C HIS A 40 17.02 -9.50 9.44
N GLU A 41 17.35 -10.64 10.06
CA GLU A 41 18.71 -11.11 10.26
C GLU A 41 19.45 -11.44 8.95
N TYR A 42 18.73 -11.74 7.86
CA TYR A 42 19.34 -11.96 6.53
C TYR A 42 20.16 -10.77 6.03
N LEU A 43 19.85 -9.56 6.52
CA LEU A 43 20.60 -8.35 6.23
C LEU A 43 22.04 -8.37 6.76
N ASN A 44 22.35 -9.25 7.70
CA ASN A 44 23.67 -9.41 8.32
C ASN A 44 24.28 -10.80 8.04
N GLU A 45 23.47 -11.79 7.65
CA GLU A 45 23.91 -13.16 7.36
C GLU A 45 24.34 -13.37 5.90
N HIS A 46 23.93 -12.49 4.99
CA HIS A 46 24.19 -12.64 3.55
C HIS A 46 24.77 -11.38 2.89
N GLU A 47 25.53 -11.59 1.82
CA GLU A 47 26.05 -10.49 1.00
C GLU A 47 24.97 -9.99 0.03
N LEU A 48 24.38 -8.84 0.34
CA LEU A 48 23.27 -8.25 -0.39
C LEU A 48 23.64 -6.84 -0.89
N PRO A 49 24.53 -6.69 -1.89
CA PRO A 49 25.12 -5.40 -2.24
C PRO A 49 24.07 -4.34 -2.62
N THR A 50 23.04 -4.74 -3.38
CA THR A 50 21.95 -3.84 -3.79
C THR A 50 21.09 -3.40 -2.60
N ILE A 51 20.72 -4.31 -1.70
CA ILE A 51 19.92 -3.99 -0.51
C ILE A 51 20.74 -3.14 0.46
N ASN A 52 22.04 -3.43 0.60
CA ASN A 52 22.96 -2.63 1.41
C ASN A 52 23.07 -1.20 0.90
N GLN A 53 23.20 -1.02 -0.41
CA GLN A 53 23.19 0.31 -1.01
C GLN A 53 21.85 1.03 -0.76
N PHE A 54 20.71 0.36 -0.96
CA PHE A 54 19.38 0.93 -0.73
C PHE A 54 19.21 1.39 0.73
N ARG A 55 19.63 0.56 1.68
CA ARG A 55 19.62 0.87 3.11
C ARG A 55 20.53 2.05 3.47
N ASN A 56 21.73 2.12 2.90
CA ASN A 56 22.71 3.17 3.20
C ASN A 56 22.32 4.53 2.63
N GLN A 57 21.54 4.54 1.53
CA GLN A 57 21.06 5.75 0.87
C GLN A 57 19.63 6.13 1.30
N GLY A 58 18.95 5.27 2.05
CA GLY A 58 17.56 5.42 2.45
C GLY A 58 17.35 5.38 3.96
N VAL A 59 16.14 4.98 4.35
CA VAL A 59 15.74 4.82 5.76
C VAL A 59 15.45 3.34 6.01
N GLN A 60 15.86 2.85 7.18
CA GLN A 60 15.62 1.48 7.62
C GLN A 60 15.08 1.45 9.05
N ALA A 61 14.25 0.44 9.35
CA ALA A 61 13.94 0.07 10.72
C ALA A 61 15.09 -0.78 11.27
N THR A 62 15.89 -0.21 12.18
CA THR A 62 17.12 -0.83 12.71
C THR A 62 16.88 -2.08 13.55
N HIS A 63 15.65 -2.30 14.01
CA HIS A 63 15.23 -3.47 14.78
C HIS A 63 14.24 -4.35 14.00
N GLY A 64 14.16 -4.16 12.68
CA GLY A 64 13.20 -4.82 11.82
C GLY A 64 11.77 -4.31 11.96
N MET A 65 10.88 -4.85 11.14
CA MET A 65 9.44 -4.66 11.24
C MET A 65 8.85 -5.82 12.05
N ARG A 66 8.05 -5.51 13.06
CA ARG A 66 7.38 -6.54 13.86
C ARG A 66 6.10 -7.00 13.14
N PRO A 67 5.99 -8.29 12.76
CA PRO A 67 4.76 -8.81 12.17
C PRO A 67 3.64 -8.90 13.22
N THR A 68 2.40 -8.95 12.73
CA THR A 68 1.23 -9.25 13.54
C THR A 68 1.14 -10.77 13.79
N TYR A 69 0.42 -11.18 14.84
CA TYR A 69 0.19 -12.60 15.13
C TYR A 69 -1.14 -13.05 14.50
N THR A 70 -1.19 -14.14 13.73
CA THR A 70 -0.15 -15.12 13.41
C THR A 70 0.83 -14.62 12.33
N THR A 71 2.12 -15.02 12.42
CA THR A 71 3.19 -14.61 11.49
C THR A 71 3.14 -15.39 10.17
N MET A 72 2.00 -15.35 9.48
CA MET A 72 1.75 -15.99 8.19
C MET A 72 1.57 -14.97 7.07
N THR A 73 1.81 -15.39 5.83
CA THR A 73 1.74 -14.56 4.62
C THR A 73 0.42 -13.81 4.50
N PHE A 74 -0.71 -14.51 4.39
CA PHE A 74 -2.00 -13.88 4.08
C PHE A 74 -2.45 -12.90 5.18
N PRO A 75 -2.43 -13.28 6.48
CA PRO A 75 -2.74 -12.35 7.56
C PRO A 75 -1.88 -11.08 7.53
N ASN A 76 -0.55 -11.21 7.49
CA ASN A 76 0.36 -10.07 7.59
C ASN A 76 0.28 -9.15 6.37
N HIS A 77 0.13 -9.70 5.16
CA HIS A 77 0.01 -8.89 3.95
C HIS A 77 -1.30 -8.09 3.92
N ILE A 78 -2.37 -8.62 4.52
CA ILE A 78 -3.61 -7.85 4.71
C ILE A 78 -3.40 -6.79 5.79
N SER A 79 -2.77 -7.11 6.93
CA SER A 79 -2.43 -6.11 7.96
C SER A 79 -1.58 -4.96 7.39
N ILE A 80 -0.59 -5.25 6.53
CA ILE A 80 0.23 -4.22 5.85
C ILE A 80 -0.64 -3.37 4.92
N ALA A 81 -1.57 -3.98 4.19
CA ALA A 81 -2.39 -3.28 3.23
C ALA A 81 -3.47 -2.40 3.89
N THR A 82 -3.97 -2.77 5.07
CA THR A 82 -5.13 -2.13 5.71
C THR A 82 -4.79 -1.34 6.98
N GLY A 83 -3.63 -1.63 7.59
CA GLY A 83 -3.27 -1.11 8.92
C GLY A 83 -4.03 -1.76 10.08
N MET A 84 -4.77 -2.84 9.83
CA MET A 84 -5.64 -3.50 10.81
C MET A 84 -5.00 -4.78 11.37
N TYR A 85 -5.45 -5.22 12.55
CA TYR A 85 -5.10 -6.55 13.09
C TYR A 85 -5.99 -7.64 12.49
N GLN A 86 -5.55 -8.90 12.64
CA GLN A 86 -6.23 -10.09 12.13
C GLN A 86 -7.67 -10.22 12.61
N GLU A 87 -7.93 -9.86 13.86
CA GLU A 87 -9.26 -9.87 14.46
C GLU A 87 -10.21 -8.85 13.82
N ASP A 88 -9.67 -7.75 13.29
CA ASP A 88 -10.45 -6.71 12.62
C ASP A 88 -10.64 -7.02 11.13
N HIS A 89 -9.58 -7.44 10.44
CA HIS A 89 -9.64 -7.69 8.99
C HIS A 89 -10.08 -9.11 8.61
N GLY A 90 -10.28 -10.00 9.58
CA GLY A 90 -10.87 -11.34 9.41
C GLY A 90 -9.98 -12.43 8.82
N VAL A 91 -8.71 -12.13 8.47
CA VAL A 91 -7.77 -13.13 7.91
C VAL A 91 -6.86 -13.65 9.01
N VAL A 92 -7.22 -14.78 9.58
CA VAL A 92 -6.51 -15.36 10.74
C VAL A 92 -5.45 -16.41 10.36
N HIS A 93 -5.48 -16.92 9.13
CA HIS A 93 -4.58 -17.96 8.63
C HIS A 93 -4.45 -17.89 7.10
N ASN A 94 -3.44 -18.53 6.51
CA ASN A 94 -3.32 -18.66 5.04
C ASN A 94 -4.49 -19.41 4.40
N THR A 95 -5.12 -20.29 5.18
CA THR A 95 -6.33 -21.02 4.86
C THR A 95 -7.19 -21.14 6.12
N PHE A 96 -8.45 -20.72 6.07
CA PHE A 96 -9.37 -20.76 7.22
C PHE A 96 -10.79 -21.08 6.77
N PHE A 97 -11.63 -21.54 7.70
CA PHE A 97 -13.03 -21.85 7.42
C PHE A 97 -13.93 -20.73 7.97
N ASP A 98 -14.72 -20.12 7.09
CA ASP A 98 -15.73 -19.15 7.46
C ASP A 98 -17.06 -19.87 7.73
N ARG A 99 -17.57 -19.75 8.97
CA ARG A 99 -18.79 -20.43 9.40
C ARG A 99 -20.07 -19.79 8.82
N LEU A 100 -20.06 -18.49 8.57
CA LEU A 100 -21.22 -17.77 8.02
C LEU A 100 -21.36 -18.05 6.53
N LEU A 101 -20.24 -18.11 5.81
CA LEU A 101 -20.18 -18.47 4.40
C LEU A 101 -20.16 -19.99 4.16
N ASN A 102 -20.00 -20.78 5.23
CA ASN A 102 -19.91 -22.24 5.22
C ASN A 102 -18.90 -22.78 4.18
N ARG A 103 -17.73 -22.14 4.07
CA ARG A 103 -16.70 -22.50 3.08
C ARG A 103 -15.29 -22.20 3.59
N SER A 104 -14.32 -22.90 3.03
CA SER A 104 -12.91 -22.63 3.24
C SER A 104 -12.40 -21.53 2.32
N ILE A 105 -11.57 -20.65 2.89
CA ILE A 105 -11.01 -19.47 2.27
C ILE A 105 -9.50 -19.63 2.31
N GLY A 106 -8.83 -19.32 1.20
CA GLY A 106 -7.39 -19.49 1.09
C GLY A 106 -6.79 -18.41 0.21
N MET A 107 -5.52 -18.09 0.47
CA MET A 107 -4.78 -17.03 -0.22
C MET A 107 -4.79 -17.15 -1.76
N GLY A 108 -4.85 -18.38 -2.29
CA GLY A 108 -4.87 -18.67 -3.73
C GLY A 108 -6.25 -18.96 -4.32
N ASN A 109 -7.31 -18.94 -3.52
CA ASN A 109 -8.66 -19.20 -4.02
C ASN A 109 -9.19 -17.94 -4.70
N ARG A 110 -9.77 -18.11 -5.90
CA ARG A 110 -10.57 -17.03 -6.48
C ARG A 110 -11.79 -16.85 -5.59
N ASP A 111 -11.87 -15.69 -4.99
CA ASP A 111 -12.85 -15.33 -3.99
C ASP A 111 -13.37 -13.92 -4.31
N ASP A 112 -14.55 -13.61 -3.81
CA ASP A 112 -15.16 -12.29 -3.97
C ASP A 112 -14.82 -11.34 -2.83
N GLY A 113 -14.27 -11.86 -1.72
CA GLY A 113 -13.91 -11.07 -0.54
C GLY A 113 -15.03 -10.96 0.49
N GLN A 114 -16.11 -11.74 0.36
CA GLN A 114 -17.27 -11.73 1.28
C GLN A 114 -16.92 -12.01 2.75
N TRP A 115 -15.74 -12.57 3.03
CA TRP A 115 -15.24 -12.83 4.37
C TRP A 115 -14.68 -11.60 5.09
N SER A 116 -14.37 -10.54 4.34
CA SER A 116 -13.79 -9.33 4.92
C SER A 116 -14.86 -8.53 5.64
N ASP A 117 -14.52 -7.97 6.80
CA ASP A 117 -15.41 -7.02 7.49
C ASP A 117 -15.69 -5.81 6.57
N PRO A 118 -16.92 -5.26 6.55
CA PRO A 118 -17.27 -4.12 5.69
C PRO A 118 -16.43 -2.85 5.91
N ASN A 119 -15.69 -2.75 7.00
CA ASN A 119 -14.79 -1.63 7.27
C ASN A 119 -13.38 -1.83 6.70
N VAL A 120 -13.05 -3.04 6.22
CA VAL A 120 -11.72 -3.38 5.71
C VAL A 120 -11.45 -2.66 4.39
N GLU A 121 -10.48 -1.75 4.42
CA GLU A 121 -10.08 -0.98 3.26
C GLU A 121 -8.57 -1.11 3.01
N PRO A 122 -8.16 -1.93 2.03
CA PRO A 122 -6.77 -1.96 1.59
C PRO A 122 -6.32 -0.65 0.93
N LEU A 123 -5.03 -0.35 1.01
CA LEU A 123 -4.40 0.87 0.48
C LEU A 123 -4.76 1.15 -0.99
N TRP A 124 -4.86 0.11 -1.82
CA TRP A 124 -5.21 0.27 -3.23
C TRP A 124 -6.66 0.70 -3.46
N ILE A 125 -7.55 0.44 -2.51
CA ILE A 125 -8.95 0.92 -2.51
C ILE A 125 -8.99 2.36 -2.02
N THR A 126 -8.26 2.71 -0.96
CA THR A 126 -8.07 4.10 -0.52
C THR A 126 -7.55 4.96 -1.66
N ALA A 127 -6.53 4.50 -2.38
CA ALA A 127 -6.00 5.14 -3.57
C ALA A 127 -7.11 5.35 -4.63
N THR A 128 -7.87 4.30 -4.94
CA THR A 128 -8.96 4.37 -5.91
C THR A 128 -10.05 5.39 -5.51
N LYS A 129 -10.42 5.44 -4.21
CA LYS A 129 -11.38 6.43 -3.67
C LYS A 129 -10.88 7.86 -3.78
N GLN A 130 -9.56 8.07 -3.75
CA GLN A 130 -8.89 9.36 -3.93
C GLN A 130 -8.49 9.64 -5.39
N ASN A 131 -9.03 8.89 -6.35
CA ASN A 131 -8.70 9.00 -7.78
C ASN A 131 -7.23 8.72 -8.15
N VAL A 132 -6.47 8.07 -7.26
CA VAL A 132 -5.11 7.59 -7.50
C VAL A 132 -5.19 6.22 -8.16
N LYS A 133 -4.56 6.06 -9.33
CA LYS A 133 -4.56 4.77 -10.04
C LYS A 133 -3.48 3.85 -9.48
N SER A 134 -3.85 2.61 -9.18
CA SER A 134 -2.98 1.60 -8.58
C SER A 134 -2.87 0.33 -9.44
N ALA A 135 -1.69 -0.29 -9.41
CA ALA A 135 -1.46 -1.64 -9.92
C ALA A 135 -0.99 -2.55 -8.78
N VAL A 136 -1.66 -3.69 -8.59
CA VAL A 136 -1.40 -4.59 -7.44
C VAL A 136 -1.06 -5.99 -7.96
N LEU A 137 0.21 -6.35 -7.91
CA LEU A 137 0.78 -7.54 -8.49
C LEU A 137 1.05 -8.58 -7.40
N PHE A 138 0.25 -9.64 -7.47
CA PHE A 138 0.28 -10.84 -6.65
C PHE A 138 0.08 -10.63 -5.15
N TRP A 139 -0.25 -9.42 -4.72
CA TRP A 139 -0.57 -9.16 -3.32
C TRP A 139 -1.81 -9.97 -2.91
N PRO A 140 -1.80 -10.62 -1.73
CA PRO A 140 -2.96 -11.37 -1.25
C PRO A 140 -4.27 -10.57 -1.30
N ALA A 141 -5.33 -11.20 -1.79
CA ALA A 141 -6.66 -10.63 -2.00
C ALA A 141 -6.75 -9.44 -2.97
N CYS A 142 -5.75 -9.16 -3.81
CA CYS A 142 -5.84 -8.04 -4.76
C CYS A 142 -6.95 -8.16 -5.81
N HIS A 143 -7.45 -9.38 -6.10
CA HIS A 143 -8.60 -9.62 -6.98
C HIS A 143 -9.95 -9.45 -6.28
N ASN A 144 -9.99 -9.44 -4.94
CA ASN A 144 -11.23 -9.32 -4.20
C ASN A 144 -11.83 -7.92 -4.40
N GLU A 145 -13.15 -7.84 -4.31
CA GLU A 145 -13.84 -6.57 -4.34
C GLU A 145 -14.00 -6.04 -2.92
N PHE A 146 -13.48 -4.85 -2.67
CA PHE A 146 -13.67 -4.15 -1.40
C PHE A 146 -14.50 -2.90 -1.68
N HIS A 147 -15.67 -2.80 -1.06
CA HIS A 147 -16.58 -1.65 -1.22
C HIS A 147 -16.96 -1.38 -2.69
N GLY A 148 -17.17 -2.43 -3.49
CA GLY A 148 -17.51 -2.28 -4.90
C GLY A 148 -16.33 -1.89 -5.81
N LYS A 149 -15.09 -1.93 -5.30
CA LYS A 149 -13.90 -1.40 -5.99
C LYS A 149 -12.77 -2.41 -6.04
N ARG A 150 -11.90 -2.21 -7.04
CA ARG A 150 -10.66 -2.94 -7.31
C ARG A 150 -9.58 -1.93 -7.75
N PRO A 151 -8.29 -2.27 -7.66
CA PRO A 151 -7.24 -1.46 -8.28
C PRO A 151 -7.42 -1.39 -9.81
N LEU A 152 -6.77 -0.42 -10.46
CA LEU A 152 -6.84 -0.29 -11.93
C LEU A 152 -6.28 -1.53 -12.63
N ILE A 153 -5.18 -2.09 -12.10
CA ILE A 153 -4.54 -3.31 -12.57
C ILE A 153 -4.34 -4.24 -11.39
N TYR A 154 -4.59 -5.54 -11.59
CA TYR A 154 -4.20 -6.57 -10.63
C TYR A 154 -3.80 -7.86 -11.32
N SER A 155 -2.85 -8.57 -10.71
CA SER A 155 -2.46 -9.93 -11.08
C SER A 155 -2.55 -10.78 -9.82
N TRP A 156 -3.50 -11.71 -9.72
CA TRP A 156 -3.76 -12.40 -8.45
C TRP A 156 -3.22 -13.83 -8.39
N SER A 157 -3.16 -14.51 -9.53
CA SER A 157 -2.62 -15.87 -9.60
C SER A 157 -1.10 -15.80 -9.55
N TYR A 158 -0.51 -15.95 -8.36
CA TYR A 158 0.93 -16.06 -8.23
C TYR A 158 1.43 -17.27 -9.03
N THR A 159 2.50 -17.07 -9.78
CA THR A 159 3.15 -18.12 -10.56
C THR A 159 4.65 -17.91 -10.59
N ASP A 160 5.40 -19.00 -10.44
CA ASP A 160 6.85 -19.05 -10.62
C ASP A 160 7.26 -19.15 -12.09
N SER A 161 6.30 -19.37 -13.00
CA SER A 161 6.55 -19.35 -14.44
C SER A 161 6.96 -17.98 -14.96
N ILE A 162 6.63 -16.90 -14.22
CA ILE A 162 7.07 -15.54 -14.53
C ILE A 162 8.29 -15.23 -13.66
N PRO A 163 9.49 -15.03 -14.23
CA PRO A 163 10.69 -14.69 -13.48
C PRO A 163 10.54 -13.39 -12.69
N PHE A 164 11.19 -13.27 -11.53
CA PHE A 164 11.09 -12.08 -10.69
C PHE A 164 11.48 -10.78 -11.41
N ARG A 165 12.52 -10.83 -12.25
CA ARG A 165 12.93 -9.69 -13.10
C ARG A 165 11.79 -9.19 -13.98
N GLU A 166 11.04 -10.10 -14.60
CA GLU A 166 9.90 -9.74 -15.45
C GLU A 166 8.76 -9.14 -14.61
N LYS A 167 8.51 -9.64 -13.39
CA LYS A 167 7.55 -9.04 -12.45
C LYS A 167 7.94 -7.59 -12.11
N ILE A 168 9.23 -7.31 -11.93
CA ILE A 168 9.77 -5.96 -11.68
C ILE A 168 9.66 -5.08 -12.93
N ASP A 169 10.03 -5.60 -14.10
CA ASP A 169 9.95 -4.86 -15.36
C ASP A 169 8.49 -4.45 -15.66
N ASN A 170 7.52 -5.34 -15.41
CA ASN A 170 6.09 -5.02 -15.49
C ASN A 170 5.67 -3.94 -14.49
N ALA A 171 6.08 -4.06 -13.22
CA ALA A 171 5.80 -3.06 -12.17
C ALA A 171 6.31 -1.67 -12.55
N ILE A 172 7.53 -1.57 -13.07
CA ILE A 172 8.14 -0.32 -13.53
C ILE A 172 7.45 0.17 -14.82
N GLY A 173 7.13 -0.74 -15.74
CA GLY A 173 6.42 -0.45 -16.99
C GLY A 173 5.10 0.27 -16.75
N TYR A 174 4.32 -0.14 -15.75
CA TYR A 174 3.07 0.53 -15.41
C TYR A 174 3.25 2.00 -15.00
N PHE A 175 4.35 2.38 -14.35
CA PHE A 175 4.64 3.78 -14.10
C PHE A 175 5.02 4.57 -15.37
N ARG A 176 5.54 3.90 -16.39
CA ARG A 176 6.02 4.54 -17.62
C ARG A 176 4.91 4.69 -18.66
N GLU A 177 4.04 3.71 -18.76
CA GLU A 177 3.09 3.55 -19.86
C GLU A 177 1.66 3.91 -19.47
N LEU A 178 1.35 3.89 -18.16
CA LEU A 178 0.00 4.09 -17.63
C LEU A 178 -0.01 5.22 -16.60
N PRO A 179 -1.19 5.81 -16.30
CA PRO A 179 -1.31 6.84 -15.28
C PRO A 179 -1.28 6.27 -13.84
N VAL A 180 -0.51 5.21 -13.60
CA VAL A 180 -0.37 4.55 -12.29
C VAL A 180 0.55 5.36 -11.38
N GLN A 181 0.17 5.49 -10.12
CA GLN A 181 0.92 6.21 -9.08
C GLN A 181 1.27 5.31 -7.89
N LEU A 182 0.54 4.22 -7.68
CA LEU A 182 0.82 3.20 -6.67
C LEU A 182 1.04 1.85 -7.33
N VAL A 183 2.18 1.22 -7.08
CA VAL A 183 2.40 -0.18 -7.45
C VAL A 183 2.73 -0.97 -6.18
N MET A 184 2.05 -2.08 -5.97
CA MET A 184 2.33 -3.04 -4.91
C MET A 184 2.70 -4.37 -5.53
N LEU A 185 3.86 -4.92 -5.21
CA LEU A 185 4.38 -6.16 -5.77
C LEU A 185 4.74 -7.14 -4.65
N TYR A 186 4.19 -8.34 -4.73
CA TYR A 186 4.53 -9.47 -3.88
C TYR A 186 5.42 -10.46 -4.63
N HIS A 187 6.47 -10.94 -3.97
CA HIS A 187 7.33 -12.02 -4.43
C HIS A 187 7.52 -13.05 -3.31
N LEU A 188 7.22 -14.32 -3.62
CA LEU A 188 7.52 -15.49 -2.79
C LEU A 188 9.00 -15.87 -2.90
#